data_AF-A0A2J6S3Y5-F1
#
_entry.id   AF-A0A2J6S3Y5-F1
#
_cell.length_a   1.000
_cell.length_b   1.000
_cell.length_c   1.000
_cell.angle_alpha   90.00
_cell.angle_beta   90.00
_cell.angle_gamma   90.00
#
_symmetry.space_group_name_H-M   'P 1'
#
loop_
_entity.id
_entity.type
_entity.pdbx_description
1 polymer ?
#
loop_
_entity_poly.entity_id
_entity_poly.type
_entity_poly.pdbx_seq_one_letter_code
_entity_poly.pdbx_strand_id
1 'polypeptide(L)'
;MWNQIICPICCLDRKSCLLPAESIRKYADKATWERHKSLVARHAMQANPNFVWCLSGRCEWGEIHDLKSERFTCPTCNFQTCFKHQVPWHEGITRRQYDGLDEPPQLVEQKKKSSGLRDVLRILLRKLTRKPKPTSVSVDAAEVIKAKKTAALMAEASRQRGQVLKARAMIGKLSKKCPGQGYGVPIERASGCSRMSCSRCACDFCFTCLSLWENGHYESCNDRLAEGYAARANPRPPANVAR
;
A
#
# COMPACT_ATOMS: atom_id res chain seq x y z
N MET A 1 -12.39 -11.25 -9.94
CA MET A 1 -13.78 -11.45 -9.49
C MET A 1 -14.11 -10.39 -8.45
N TRP A 2 -15.08 -9.52 -8.72
CA TRP A 2 -15.41 -8.37 -7.84
C TRP A 2 -16.23 -8.76 -6.60
N ASN A 3 -16.84 -9.94 -6.64
CA ASN A 3 -17.57 -10.58 -5.53
C ASN A 3 -16.69 -11.55 -4.72
N GLN A 4 -15.37 -11.60 -4.97
CA GLN A 4 -14.42 -12.48 -4.26
C GLN A 4 -13.28 -11.69 -3.62
N ILE A 5 -13.61 -10.60 -2.92
CA ILE A 5 -12.60 -9.77 -2.25
C ILE A 5 -12.17 -10.49 -0.97
N ILE A 6 -10.89 -10.89 -0.92
CA ILE A 6 -10.30 -11.58 0.24
C ILE A 6 -9.42 -10.63 1.06
N CYS A 7 -9.21 -10.97 2.33
CA CYS A 7 -8.28 -10.23 3.18
C CYS A 7 -6.82 -10.42 2.71
N PRO A 8 -6.08 -9.34 2.37
CA PRO A 8 -4.69 -9.43 1.89
C PRO A 8 -3.67 -9.80 2.98
N ILE A 9 -4.08 -9.77 4.25
CA ILE A 9 -3.20 -10.05 5.40
C ILE A 9 -3.44 -11.47 5.93
N CYS A 10 -4.71 -11.88 6.05
CA CYS A 10 -5.07 -13.17 6.66
C CYS A 10 -5.06 -14.34 5.67
N CYS A 11 -5.21 -14.08 4.36
CA CYS A 11 -5.46 -15.13 3.36
C CYS A 11 -4.27 -15.41 2.45
N LEU A 12 -3.07 -15.59 3.00
CA LEU A 12 -1.93 -16.04 2.21
C LEU A 12 -2.10 -17.46 1.65
N ASP A 13 -3.01 -18.29 2.19
CA ASP A 13 -3.16 -19.68 1.71
C ASP A 13 -4.57 -20.31 1.70
N ARG A 14 -5.66 -19.65 2.14
CA ARG A 14 -7.01 -20.26 2.09
C ARG A 14 -8.14 -19.23 1.89
N LYS A 15 -9.14 -19.63 1.09
CA LYS A 15 -10.41 -18.94 0.75
C LYS A 15 -11.29 -18.53 1.95
N SER A 16 -10.80 -18.57 3.19
CA SER A 16 -11.61 -18.50 4.41
C SER A 16 -11.89 -17.09 4.94
N CYS A 17 -11.35 -16.01 4.35
CA CYS A 17 -11.72 -14.63 4.75
C CYS A 17 -12.17 -13.81 3.54
N LEU A 18 -13.29 -14.24 2.94
CA LEU A 18 -14.05 -13.43 2.01
C LEU A 18 -14.66 -12.24 2.77
N LEU A 19 -14.50 -11.03 2.26
CA LEU A 19 -15.19 -9.85 2.77
C LEU A 19 -16.65 -9.87 2.29
N PRO A 20 -17.64 -9.89 3.21
CA PRO A 20 -19.05 -9.78 2.85
C PRO A 20 -19.38 -8.43 2.21
N ALA A 21 -20.37 -8.38 1.32
CA ALA A 21 -20.78 -7.15 0.63
C ALA A 21 -21.25 -6.06 1.63
N GLU A 22 -21.80 -6.46 2.77
CA GLU A 22 -22.22 -5.59 3.86
C GLU A 22 -21.06 -4.80 4.45
N SER A 23 -19.88 -5.43 4.53
CA SER A 23 -18.66 -4.77 5.02
C SER A 23 -18.21 -3.68 4.05
N ILE A 24 -18.27 -3.97 2.75
CA ILE A 24 -17.96 -2.98 1.70
C ILE A 24 -18.94 -1.81 1.81
N ARG A 25 -20.26 -2.08 1.94
CA ARG A 25 -21.28 -1.04 2.11
C ARG A 25 -21.06 -0.17 3.36
N LYS A 26 -20.58 -0.77 4.45
CA LYS A 26 -20.38 -0.07 5.73
C LYS A 26 -19.16 0.85 5.73
N TYR A 27 -18.07 0.43 5.08
CA TYR A 27 -16.79 1.13 5.17
C TYR A 27 -16.40 1.91 3.90
N ALA A 28 -16.97 1.59 2.74
CA ALA A 28 -16.69 2.32 1.50
C ALA A 28 -17.51 3.62 1.42
N ASP A 29 -16.96 4.61 0.72
CA ASP A 29 -17.72 5.80 0.35
C ASP A 29 -18.84 5.47 -0.66
N LYS A 30 -19.79 6.39 -0.81
CA LYS A 30 -20.97 6.22 -1.67
C LYS A 30 -20.58 5.89 -3.12
N ALA A 31 -19.58 6.55 -3.70
CA ALA A 31 -19.20 6.34 -5.08
C ALA A 31 -18.55 4.96 -5.26
N THR A 32 -17.71 4.54 -4.32
CA THR A 32 -17.11 3.20 -4.31
C THR A 32 -18.16 2.10 -4.16
N TRP A 33 -19.16 2.29 -3.29
CA TRP A 33 -20.25 1.32 -3.13
C TRP A 33 -21.12 1.17 -4.39
N GLU A 34 -21.48 2.29 -5.03
CA GLU A 34 -22.23 2.26 -6.30
C GLU A 34 -21.43 1.54 -7.38
N ARG A 35 -20.14 1.85 -7.51
CA ARG A 35 -19.25 1.16 -8.45
C ARG A 35 -19.16 -0.35 -8.16
N HIS A 36 -19.05 -0.74 -6.90
CA HIS A 36 -19.06 -2.14 -6.49
C HIS A 36 -20.35 -2.84 -6.94
N LYS A 37 -21.52 -2.25 -6.67
CA LYS A 37 -22.81 -2.80 -7.14
C LYS A 37 -22.85 -2.99 -8.65
N SER A 38 -22.43 -1.99 -9.41
CA SER A 38 -22.41 -2.08 -10.88
C SER A 38 -21.47 -3.17 -11.38
N LEU A 39 -20.32 -3.39 -10.72
CA LEU A 39 -19.37 -4.45 -11.09
C LEU A 39 -19.88 -5.85 -10.71
N VAL A 40 -20.56 -5.99 -9.58
CA VAL A 40 -21.21 -7.25 -9.18
C VAL A 40 -22.35 -7.60 -10.15
N ALA A 41 -23.20 -6.63 -10.51
CA ALA A 41 -24.23 -6.81 -11.52
C ALA A 41 -23.64 -7.20 -12.87
N ARG A 42 -22.55 -6.53 -13.30
CA ARG A 42 -21.82 -6.88 -14.53
C ARG A 42 -21.34 -8.32 -14.52
N HIS A 43 -20.72 -8.75 -13.43
CA HIS A 43 -20.21 -10.10 -13.28
C HIS A 43 -21.33 -11.15 -13.27
N ALA A 44 -22.47 -10.87 -12.64
CA ALA A 44 -23.61 -11.79 -12.62
C ALA A 44 -24.17 -12.03 -14.03
N MET A 45 -24.28 -10.98 -14.85
CA MET A 45 -24.78 -11.12 -16.23
C MET A 45 -23.78 -11.84 -17.15
N GLN A 46 -22.47 -11.71 -16.90
CA GLN A 46 -21.42 -12.44 -17.65
C GLN A 46 -21.48 -13.96 -17.47
N ALA A 47 -22.26 -14.47 -16.51
CA ALA A 47 -22.51 -15.91 -16.39
C ALA A 47 -23.25 -16.47 -17.63
N ASN A 48 -23.99 -15.63 -18.36
CA ASN A 48 -24.61 -16.02 -19.62
C ASN A 48 -23.58 -15.92 -20.76
N PRO A 49 -23.28 -17.02 -21.48
CA PRO A 49 -22.28 -17.03 -22.55
C PRO A 49 -22.65 -16.14 -23.74
N ASN A 50 -23.92 -15.76 -23.87
CA ASN A 50 -24.42 -14.89 -24.92
C ASN A 50 -24.48 -13.42 -24.50
N PHE A 51 -24.22 -13.10 -23.24
CA PHE A 51 -24.30 -11.73 -22.76
C PHE A 51 -23.01 -10.95 -23.04
N VAL A 52 -23.14 -9.74 -23.59
CA VAL A 52 -22.03 -8.83 -23.88
C VAL A 52 -22.26 -7.46 -23.24
N TRP A 53 -21.24 -6.97 -22.53
CA TRP A 53 -21.18 -5.59 -22.05
C TRP A 53 -20.54 -4.70 -23.11
N CYS A 54 -21.07 -3.48 -23.29
CA CYS A 54 -20.39 -2.46 -24.08
C CYS A 54 -19.04 -2.12 -23.44
N LEU A 55 -17.96 -2.17 -24.24
CA LEU A 55 -16.59 -1.88 -23.78
C LEU A 55 -16.22 -0.40 -23.83
N SER A 56 -17.14 0.47 -24.24
CA SER A 56 -16.91 1.91 -24.19
C SER A 56 -16.77 2.36 -22.74
N GLY A 57 -15.69 3.09 -22.42
CA GLY A 57 -15.35 3.49 -21.05
C GLY A 57 -16.37 4.40 -20.34
N ARG A 58 -17.43 4.82 -21.03
CA ARG A 58 -18.54 5.62 -20.48
C ARG A 58 -19.92 5.01 -20.75
N CYS A 59 -20.00 3.77 -21.21
CA CYS A 59 -21.26 3.10 -21.51
C CYS A 59 -21.52 1.97 -20.51
N GLU A 60 -22.76 1.86 -20.04
CA GLU A 60 -23.18 0.82 -19.08
C GLU A 60 -24.19 -0.16 -19.67
N TRP A 61 -24.36 -0.14 -20.99
CA TRP A 61 -25.32 -0.97 -21.67
C TRP A 61 -24.79 -2.39 -21.90
N GLY A 62 -25.65 -3.40 -21.77
CA GLY A 62 -25.34 -4.78 -22.12
C GLY A 62 -26.59 -5.54 -22.57
N GLU A 63 -26.41 -6.53 -23.44
CA GLU A 63 -27.49 -7.36 -24.01
C GLU A 63 -27.02 -8.78 -24.29
N ILE A 64 -28.00 -9.67 -24.43
CA ILE A 64 -27.82 -11.02 -24.95
C ILE A 64 -27.69 -10.97 -26.47
N HIS A 65 -26.49 -11.21 -26.97
CA HIS A 65 -26.17 -11.22 -28.39
C HIS A 65 -26.58 -12.55 -29.05
N ASP A 66 -27.07 -12.48 -30.28
CA ASP A 66 -27.73 -13.58 -30.99
C ASP A 66 -26.78 -14.64 -31.61
N LEU A 67 -25.47 -14.60 -31.27
CA LEU A 67 -24.39 -15.48 -31.74
C LEU A 67 -24.15 -15.55 -33.26
N LYS A 68 -25.00 -14.96 -34.09
CA LYS A 68 -24.91 -15.03 -35.56
C LYS A 68 -23.81 -14.12 -36.10
N SER A 69 -23.61 -12.98 -35.47
CA SER A 69 -22.55 -12.02 -35.83
C SER A 69 -21.39 -12.11 -34.84
N GLU A 70 -20.16 -12.03 -35.32
CA GLU A 70 -18.98 -11.86 -34.44
C GLU A 70 -18.80 -10.40 -34.01
N ARG A 71 -19.42 -9.48 -34.74
CA ARG A 71 -19.44 -8.05 -34.43
C ARG A 71 -20.69 -7.72 -33.63
N PHE A 72 -20.52 -7.18 -32.44
CA PHE A 72 -21.57 -6.57 -31.65
C PHE A 72 -21.44 -5.04 -31.71
N THR A 73 -22.55 -4.34 -31.97
CA THR A 73 -22.61 -2.88 -32.00
C THR A 73 -23.56 -2.41 -30.91
N CYS A 74 -23.05 -1.65 -29.94
CA CYS A 74 -23.88 -1.13 -28.86
C CYS A 74 -24.92 -0.14 -29.40
N PRO A 75 -26.24 -0.34 -29.15
CA PRO A 75 -27.28 0.54 -29.67
C PRO A 75 -27.31 1.92 -29.00
N THR A 76 -26.65 2.09 -27.84
CA THR A 76 -26.63 3.37 -27.12
C THR A 76 -25.52 4.29 -27.59
N CYS A 77 -24.34 3.76 -27.91
CA CYS A 77 -23.16 4.58 -28.23
C CYS A 77 -22.43 4.16 -29.52
N ASN A 78 -22.99 3.23 -30.28
CA ASN A 78 -22.44 2.68 -31.53
C ASN A 78 -21.02 2.10 -31.41
N PHE A 79 -20.57 1.79 -30.19
CA PHE A 79 -19.26 1.19 -29.98
C PHE A 79 -19.27 -0.25 -30.47
N GLN A 80 -18.31 -0.59 -31.32
CA GLN A 80 -18.21 -1.92 -31.91
C GLN A 80 -17.23 -2.78 -31.11
N THR A 81 -17.64 -4.00 -30.82
CA THR A 81 -16.88 -4.98 -30.03
C THR A 81 -16.85 -6.31 -30.78
N CYS A 82 -15.71 -7.00 -30.75
CA CYS A 82 -15.64 -8.39 -31.16
C CYS A 82 -16.26 -9.24 -30.04
N PHE A 83 -17.40 -9.88 -30.31
CA PHE A 83 -18.15 -10.67 -29.34
C PHE A 83 -17.34 -11.85 -28.81
N LYS A 84 -16.55 -12.52 -29.67
CA LYS A 84 -15.77 -13.70 -29.30
C LYS A 84 -14.54 -13.36 -28.45
N HIS A 85 -13.85 -12.28 -28.78
CA HIS A 85 -12.61 -11.88 -28.10
C HIS A 85 -12.82 -10.89 -26.95
N GLN A 86 -14.00 -10.28 -26.84
CA GLN A 86 -14.32 -9.22 -25.87
C GLN A 86 -13.29 -8.07 -25.88
N VAL A 87 -12.94 -7.63 -27.08
CA VAL A 87 -12.07 -6.47 -27.34
C VAL A 87 -12.79 -5.48 -28.28
N PRO A 88 -12.37 -4.21 -28.36
CA PRO A 88 -12.82 -3.32 -29.42
C PRO A 88 -12.78 -4.00 -30.79
N TRP A 89 -13.70 -3.66 -31.68
CA TRP A 89 -13.74 -4.28 -33.01
C TRP A 89 -12.40 -4.11 -33.75
N HIS A 90 -11.90 -5.19 -34.35
CA HIS A 90 -10.67 -5.21 -35.13
C HIS A 90 -11.02 -5.35 -36.62
N GLU A 91 -11.05 -4.23 -37.32
CA GLU A 91 -11.31 -4.22 -38.74
C GLU A 91 -10.10 -4.75 -39.54
N GLY A 92 -10.35 -5.53 -40.59
CA GLY A 92 -9.30 -6.05 -41.49
C GLY A 92 -8.57 -7.32 -41.00
N ILE A 93 -8.92 -7.87 -39.84
CA ILE A 93 -8.35 -9.12 -39.33
C ILE A 93 -9.48 -10.08 -39.02
N THR A 94 -9.43 -11.28 -39.62
CA THR A 94 -10.41 -12.34 -39.35
C THR A 94 -10.21 -12.89 -37.95
N ARG A 95 -11.26 -13.49 -37.37
CA ARG A 95 -11.18 -14.12 -36.04
C ARG A 95 -9.99 -15.09 -35.90
N ARG A 96 -9.79 -15.97 -36.89
CA ARG A 96 -8.69 -16.96 -36.86
C ARG A 96 -7.32 -16.31 -36.86
N GLN A 97 -7.17 -15.22 -37.60
CA GLN A 97 -5.93 -14.46 -37.62
C GLN A 97 -5.69 -13.79 -36.27
N TYR A 98 -6.74 -13.26 -35.63
CA TYR A 98 -6.64 -12.65 -34.31
C TYR A 98 -6.20 -13.65 -33.23
N ASP A 99 -6.74 -14.88 -33.26
CA ASP A 99 -6.37 -15.96 -32.31
C ASP A 99 -4.88 -16.35 -32.40
N GLY A 100 -4.24 -16.15 -33.56
CA GLY A 100 -2.83 -16.50 -33.79
C GLY A 100 -1.83 -15.38 -33.52
N LEU A 101 -2.27 -14.23 -33.00
CA LEU A 101 -1.38 -13.11 -32.68
C LEU A 101 -0.84 -13.22 -31.26
N ASP A 102 0.49 -13.11 -31.11
CA ASP A 102 1.14 -13.02 -29.79
C ASP A 102 0.71 -11.77 -29.01
N GLU A 103 0.39 -10.68 -29.72
CA GLU A 103 -0.08 -9.43 -29.11
C GLU A 103 -1.27 -8.83 -29.88
N PRO A 104 -2.33 -8.38 -29.19
CA PRO A 104 -3.44 -7.66 -29.79
C PRO A 104 -3.00 -6.46 -30.66
N PRO A 105 -3.46 -6.35 -31.92
CA PRO A 105 -3.11 -5.25 -32.83
C PRO A 105 -3.35 -3.85 -32.24
N GLN A 106 -4.39 -3.72 -31.43
CA GLN A 106 -4.77 -2.47 -30.77
C GLN A 106 -3.71 -1.98 -29.77
N LEU A 107 -3.04 -2.90 -29.08
CA LEU A 107 -1.95 -2.57 -28.14
C LEU A 107 -0.69 -2.15 -28.90
N VAL A 108 -0.37 -2.83 -30.00
CA VAL A 108 0.74 -2.47 -30.89
C VAL A 108 0.57 -1.05 -31.40
N GLU A 109 -0.65 -0.69 -31.84
CA GLU A 109 -0.94 0.65 -32.36
C GLU A 109 -0.90 1.74 -31.27
N GLN A 110 -1.36 1.44 -30.05
CA GLN A 110 -1.21 2.34 -28.90
C GLN A 110 0.26 2.53 -28.48
N LYS A 111 1.08 1.46 -28.55
CA LYS A 111 2.52 1.53 -28.30
C LYS A 111 3.23 2.43 -29.32
N LYS A 112 2.87 2.36 -30.61
CA LYS A 112 3.40 3.27 -31.63
C LYS A 112 3.08 4.72 -31.32
N LYS A 113 1.84 5.06 -30.98
CA LYS A 113 1.44 6.44 -30.63
C LYS A 113 2.15 6.98 -29.38
N SER A 114 2.29 6.15 -28.34
CA SER A 114 3.02 6.52 -27.12
C SER A 114 4.55 6.59 -27.30
N SER A 115 5.09 5.92 -28.31
CA SER A 115 6.52 6.04 -28.67
C SER A 115 6.84 7.44 -29.20
N GLY A 116 5.98 8.02 -30.05
CA GLY A 116 6.15 9.38 -30.56
C GLY A 116 6.20 10.44 -29.45
N LEU A 117 5.32 10.34 -28.45
CA LEU A 117 5.35 11.24 -27.29
C LEU A 117 6.63 11.07 -26.46
N ARG A 118 7.09 9.83 -26.27
CA ARG A 118 8.36 9.54 -25.59
C ARG A 118 9.56 10.07 -26.35
N ASP A 119 9.55 10.02 -27.68
CA ASP A 119 10.61 10.56 -28.52
C ASP A 119 10.62 12.09 -28.51
N VAL A 120 9.45 12.73 -28.58
CA VAL A 120 9.32 14.19 -28.41
C VAL A 120 9.83 14.63 -27.03
N LEU A 121 9.42 13.92 -25.96
CA LEU A 121 9.88 14.17 -24.60
C LEU A 121 11.41 14.02 -24.48
N ARG A 122 11.98 12.96 -25.08
CA ARG A 122 13.43 12.73 -25.13
C ARG A 122 14.15 13.86 -25.86
N ILE A 123 13.61 14.36 -26.97
CA ILE A 123 14.18 15.49 -27.72
C ILE A 123 14.13 16.77 -26.89
N LEU A 124 13.01 17.07 -26.23
CA LEU A 124 12.87 18.24 -25.36
C LEU A 124 13.83 18.17 -24.17
N LEU A 125 13.92 17.02 -23.50
CA LEU A 125 14.86 16.80 -22.41
C LEU A 125 16.32 17.01 -22.88
N ARG A 126 16.70 16.54 -24.07
CA ARG A 126 18.03 16.80 -24.63
C ARG A 126 18.30 18.29 -24.87
N LYS A 127 17.31 19.06 -25.29
CA LYS A 127 17.44 20.52 -25.47
C LYS A 127 17.56 21.26 -24.14
N LEU A 128 16.78 20.88 -23.14
CA LEU A 128 16.78 21.47 -21.80
C LEU A 128 18.01 21.07 -20.96
N THR A 129 18.59 19.91 -21.24
CA THR A 129 19.77 19.38 -20.51
C THR A 129 21.07 19.50 -21.30
N ARG A 130 21.13 20.40 -22.30
CA ARG A 130 22.42 20.79 -22.92
C ARG A 130 23.31 21.43 -21.86
N LYS A 131 24.05 20.60 -21.13
CA LYS A 131 25.22 21.06 -20.38
C LYS A 131 26.20 21.61 -21.42
N PRO A 132 26.80 22.78 -21.17
CA PRO A 132 27.86 23.28 -22.04
C PRO A 132 28.91 22.19 -22.20
N LYS A 133 29.39 22.01 -23.45
CA LYS A 133 30.49 21.10 -23.77
C LYS A 133 31.64 21.43 -22.80
N PRO A 134 32.14 20.48 -21.99
CA PRO A 134 33.17 20.80 -21.02
C PRO A 134 34.39 21.29 -21.80
N THR A 135 34.72 22.56 -21.61
CA THR A 135 36.04 23.07 -21.96
C THR A 135 37.04 22.26 -21.15
N SER A 136 38.00 21.66 -21.83
CA SER A 136 38.97 20.75 -21.26
C SER A 136 39.85 21.48 -20.23
N VAL A 137 39.45 21.46 -18.96
CA VAL A 137 40.33 21.77 -17.84
C VAL A 137 40.75 20.42 -17.28
N SER A 138 42.04 20.08 -17.37
CA SER A 138 42.61 18.83 -16.88
C SER A 138 42.62 18.84 -15.36
N VAL A 139 41.51 18.41 -14.76
CA VAL A 139 41.50 18.04 -13.33
C VAL A 139 42.19 16.69 -13.17
N ASP A 140 43.17 16.64 -12.28
CA ASP A 140 43.96 15.43 -12.01
C ASP A 140 43.03 14.27 -11.65
N ALA A 141 43.13 13.17 -12.41
CA ALA A 141 42.27 12.00 -12.24
C ALA A 141 42.31 11.44 -10.80
N ALA A 142 43.44 11.59 -10.12
CA ALA A 142 43.63 11.22 -8.72
C ALA A 142 42.73 12.04 -7.77
N GLU A 143 42.56 13.34 -8.03
CA GLU A 143 41.74 14.23 -7.22
C GLU A 143 40.25 13.91 -7.40
N VAL A 144 39.83 13.62 -8.63
CA VAL A 144 38.46 13.18 -8.94
C VAL A 144 38.14 11.85 -8.27
N ILE A 145 39.08 10.88 -8.26
CA ILE A 145 38.90 9.60 -7.58
C ILE A 145 38.81 9.80 -6.06
N LYS A 146 39.64 10.69 -5.49
CA LYS A 146 39.61 11.04 -4.07
C LYS A 146 38.27 11.66 -3.67
N ALA A 147 37.77 12.63 -4.44
CA ALA A 147 36.47 13.27 -4.22
C ALA A 147 35.29 12.29 -4.32
N LYS A 148 35.33 11.34 -5.26
CA LYS A 148 34.32 10.28 -5.36
C LYS A 148 34.33 9.34 -4.16
N LYS A 149 35.52 8.96 -3.68
CA LYS A 149 35.66 8.11 -2.48
C LYS A 149 35.17 8.82 -1.21
N THR A 150 35.52 10.09 -1.00
CA THR A 150 35.04 10.85 0.16
C THR A 150 33.52 11.06 0.13
N ALA A 151 32.95 11.34 -1.03
CA ALA A 151 31.49 11.43 -1.20
C ALA A 151 30.79 10.10 -0.90
N ALA A 152 31.35 8.96 -1.33
CA ALA A 152 30.81 7.64 -1.02
C ALA A 152 30.83 7.33 0.49
N LEU A 153 31.91 7.70 1.18
CA LEU A 153 32.03 7.53 2.63
C LEU A 153 31.03 8.41 3.40
N MET A 154 30.86 9.68 3.01
CA MET A 154 29.87 10.57 3.62
C MET A 154 28.44 10.08 3.39
N ALA A 155 28.14 9.53 2.20
CA ALA A 155 26.84 8.93 1.91
C ALA A 155 26.57 7.69 2.78
N GLU A 156 27.58 6.84 3.00
CA GLU A 156 27.47 5.67 3.87
C GLU A 156 27.26 6.07 5.34
N ALA A 157 28.03 7.03 5.85
CA ALA A 157 27.87 7.55 7.22
C ALA A 157 26.47 8.15 7.44
N SER A 158 25.92 8.85 6.45
CA SER A 158 24.55 9.37 6.49
C SER A 158 23.50 8.24 6.53
N ARG A 159 23.68 7.18 5.73
CA ARG A 159 22.81 5.99 5.75
C ARG A 159 22.82 5.31 7.12
N GLN A 160 24.00 5.09 7.69
CA GLN A 160 24.16 4.48 9.01
C GLN A 160 23.50 5.32 10.10
N ARG A 161 23.71 6.64 10.11
CA ARG A 161 23.02 7.56 11.03
C ARG A 161 21.50 7.48 10.87
N GLY A 162 21.01 7.42 9.63
CA GLY A 162 19.59 7.24 9.33
C GLY A 162 19.02 5.93 9.90
N GLN A 163 19.77 4.83 9.80
CA GLN A 163 19.38 3.53 10.37
C GLN A 163 19.34 3.56 11.90
N VAL A 164 20.34 4.15 12.56
CA VAL A 164 20.37 4.30 14.03
C VAL A 164 19.19 5.12 14.55
N LEU A 165 18.85 6.24 13.88
CA LEU A 165 17.71 7.07 14.25
C LEU A 165 16.38 6.31 14.09
N LYS A 166 16.22 5.57 13.00
CA LYS A 166 15.03 4.72 12.77
C LYS A 166 14.93 3.61 13.82
N ALA A 167 16.03 2.92 14.13
CA ALA A 167 16.08 1.89 15.15
C ALA A 167 15.69 2.45 16.53
N ARG A 168 16.25 3.61 16.93
CA ARG A 168 15.88 4.29 18.18
C ARG A 168 14.39 4.64 18.25
N ALA A 169 13.82 5.13 17.14
CA ALA A 169 12.39 5.44 17.06
C ALA A 169 11.51 4.18 17.18
N MET A 170 11.93 3.06 16.58
CA MET A 170 11.22 1.79 16.66
C MET A 170 11.22 1.23 18.09
N ILE A 171 12.38 1.24 18.76
CA ILE A 171 12.50 0.85 20.18
C ILE A 171 11.53 1.67 21.04
N GLY A 172 11.47 2.99 20.85
CA GLY A 172 10.57 3.86 21.62
C GLY A 172 9.07 3.60 21.39
N LYS A 173 8.68 2.99 20.26
CA LYS A 173 7.28 2.61 19.97
C LYS A 173 6.89 1.27 20.59
N LEU A 174 7.84 0.35 20.70
CA LEU A 174 7.62 -1.03 21.16
C LEU A 174 7.91 -1.21 22.66
N SER A 175 8.65 -0.28 23.26
CA SER A 175 9.02 -0.31 24.68
C SER A 175 8.36 0.83 25.46
N LYS A 176 8.15 0.61 26.76
CA LYS A 176 7.73 1.65 27.70
C LYS A 176 8.89 1.99 28.63
N LYS A 177 8.94 3.24 29.12
CA LYS A 177 9.98 3.66 30.06
C LYS A 177 9.62 3.19 31.47
N CYS A 178 10.61 2.68 32.19
CA CYS A 178 10.50 2.41 33.61
C CYS A 178 10.12 3.69 34.40
N PRO A 179 9.15 3.64 35.34
CA PRO A 179 8.75 4.77 36.17
C PRO A 179 9.72 5.07 37.33
N GLY A 180 10.67 4.19 37.60
CA GLY A 180 11.68 4.37 38.65
C GLY A 180 12.51 5.65 38.45
N GLN A 181 12.79 6.35 39.55
CA GLN A 181 13.53 7.60 39.51
C GLN A 181 14.93 7.41 38.89
N GLY A 182 15.30 8.31 37.97
CA GLY A 182 16.67 8.46 37.48
C GLY A 182 17.11 7.59 36.30
N TYR A 183 16.38 6.53 35.93
CA TYR A 183 16.89 5.58 34.92
C TYR A 183 16.14 5.56 33.59
N GLY A 184 14.81 5.70 33.58
CA GLY A 184 14.01 5.82 32.35
C GLY A 184 14.28 4.75 31.28
N VAL A 185 14.74 3.55 31.68
CA VAL A 185 15.18 2.49 30.77
C VAL A 185 14.00 2.01 29.94
N PRO A 186 14.14 1.87 28.61
CA PRO A 186 13.11 1.27 27.77
C PRO A 186 13.00 -0.23 28.08
N ILE A 187 11.80 -0.70 28.40
CA ILE A 187 11.51 -2.09 28.74
C ILE A 187 10.48 -2.62 27.74
N GLU A 188 10.76 -3.78 27.16
CA GLU A 188 9.84 -4.52 26.29
C GLU A 188 8.86 -5.35 27.12
N ARG A 189 7.65 -5.58 26.62
CA ARG A 189 6.63 -6.34 27.35
C ARG A 189 7.02 -7.82 27.44
N ALA A 190 7.13 -8.37 28.65
CA ALA A 190 7.13 -9.82 28.84
C ALA A 190 5.70 -10.36 28.63
N SER A 191 5.53 -11.40 27.82
CA SER A 191 4.23 -12.01 27.56
C SER A 191 3.65 -12.65 28.82
N GLY A 192 2.36 -12.42 29.11
CA GLY A 192 1.59 -13.18 30.11
C GLY A 192 1.40 -12.54 31.49
N CYS A 193 2.14 -11.50 31.86
CA CYS A 193 1.93 -10.79 33.14
C CYS A 193 2.06 -9.27 32.97
N SER A 194 1.18 -8.52 33.63
CA SER A 194 1.24 -7.04 33.66
C SER A 194 2.19 -6.51 34.75
N ARG A 195 2.59 -7.33 35.73
CA ARG A 195 3.61 -6.99 36.73
C ARG A 195 4.99 -7.17 36.12
N MET A 196 5.76 -6.10 36.05
CA MET A 196 7.12 -6.12 35.53
C MET A 196 8.08 -5.56 36.56
N SER A 197 9.27 -6.17 36.65
CA SER A 197 10.38 -5.69 37.47
C SER A 197 11.45 -5.13 36.55
N CYS A 198 11.93 -3.92 36.84
CA CYS A 198 13.01 -3.32 36.06
C CYS A 198 14.36 -3.85 36.53
N SER A 199 15.18 -4.34 35.60
CA SER A 199 16.52 -4.89 35.89
C SER A 199 17.54 -3.89 36.43
N ARG A 200 17.24 -2.58 36.35
CA ARG A 200 18.17 -1.51 36.77
C ARG A 200 17.81 -0.83 38.09
N CYS A 201 16.54 -0.52 38.32
CA CYS A 201 16.07 0.06 39.61
C CYS A 201 15.53 -1.01 40.57
N ALA A 202 15.36 -2.26 40.12
CA ALA A 202 14.65 -3.33 40.85
C ALA A 202 13.20 -2.99 41.25
N CYS A 203 12.64 -1.91 40.70
CA CYS A 203 11.29 -1.46 41.02
C CYS A 203 10.24 -2.27 40.25
N ASP A 204 9.22 -2.74 40.98
CA ASP A 204 8.07 -3.43 40.43
C ASP A 204 7.01 -2.41 39.99
N PHE A 205 6.47 -2.59 38.79
CA PHE A 205 5.48 -1.69 38.22
C PHE A 205 4.53 -2.42 37.27
N CYS A 206 3.41 -1.79 36.97
CA CYS A 206 2.44 -2.31 36.01
C CYS A 206 2.79 -1.86 34.59
N PHE A 207 3.02 -2.79 33.66
CA PHE A 207 3.32 -2.46 32.27
C PHE A 207 2.13 -1.82 31.54
N THR A 208 0.92 -2.07 32.01
CA THR A 208 -0.29 -1.43 31.49
C THR A 208 -0.24 0.06 31.84
N CYS A 209 -0.41 0.41 33.11
CA CYS A 209 -0.62 1.80 33.55
C CYS A 209 0.64 2.58 33.96
N LEU A 210 1.80 1.92 34.03
CA LEU A 210 3.10 2.48 34.46
C LEU A 210 3.16 2.97 35.92
N SER A 211 2.21 2.59 36.77
CA SER A 211 2.25 2.83 38.21
C SER A 211 3.17 1.83 38.91
N LEU A 212 3.83 2.26 39.99
CA LEU A 212 4.55 1.36 40.89
C LEU A 212 3.58 0.32 41.48
N TRP A 213 4.08 -0.90 41.68
CA TRP A 213 3.28 -2.02 42.14
C TRP A 213 3.15 -1.98 43.67
N GLU A 214 1.99 -1.55 44.16
CA GLU A 214 1.63 -1.50 45.58
C GLU A 214 0.55 -2.56 45.91
N ASN A 215 0.31 -2.83 47.20
CA ASN A 215 -0.67 -3.81 47.65
C ASN A 215 -2.07 -3.49 47.08
N GLY A 216 -2.67 -4.41 46.33
CA GLY A 216 -4.01 -4.24 45.73
C GLY A 216 -4.04 -3.64 44.31
N HIS A 217 -2.91 -3.51 43.61
CA HIS A 217 -2.89 -2.91 42.26
C HIS A 217 -3.76 -3.64 41.21
N TYR A 218 -3.93 -4.97 41.33
CA TYR A 218 -4.65 -5.78 40.35
C TYR A 218 -6.13 -5.38 40.20
N GLU A 219 -6.81 -5.08 41.31
CA GLU A 219 -8.24 -4.72 41.33
C GLU A 219 -8.49 -3.34 40.73
N SER A 220 -7.66 -2.35 41.08
CA SER A 220 -7.79 -0.96 40.60
C SER A 220 -7.30 -0.72 39.15
N CYS A 221 -6.54 -1.66 38.57
CA CYS A 221 -6.02 -1.53 37.21
C CYS A 221 -7.02 -2.01 36.13
N ASN A 222 -7.93 -2.92 36.46
CA ASN A 222 -8.86 -3.51 35.49
C ASN A 222 -10.02 -2.56 35.14
N ASP A 223 -10.48 -1.74 36.10
CA ASP A 223 -11.57 -0.76 35.88
C ASP A 223 -11.17 0.37 34.92
N ARG A 224 -9.89 0.74 34.88
CA ARG A 224 -9.38 1.82 34.02
C ARG A 224 -9.18 1.43 32.55
N LEU A 225 -9.30 0.14 32.21
CA LEU A 225 -9.21 -0.33 30.82
C LEU A 225 -10.52 -0.11 30.04
N ALA A 226 -11.63 0.17 30.71
CA ALA A 226 -12.94 0.38 30.09
C ALA A 226 -13.13 1.80 29.49
N GLU A 227 -12.38 2.82 29.95
CA GLU A 227 -12.66 4.23 29.62
C GLU A 227 -11.65 4.92 28.67
N GLY A 228 -10.73 4.16 28.07
CA GLY A 228 -9.85 4.69 27.02
C GLY A 228 -8.63 5.45 27.54
N TYR A 229 -7.46 5.03 27.04
CA TYR A 229 -6.14 5.53 27.42
C TYR A 229 -5.93 6.99 26.99
N ALA A 230 -6.27 7.95 27.85
CA ALA A 230 -5.72 9.30 27.78
C ALA A 230 -4.38 9.34 28.51
N ALA A 231 -3.29 9.47 27.74
CA ALA A 231 -1.94 9.70 28.25
C ALA A 231 -1.93 10.93 29.18
N ARG A 232 -1.93 10.70 30.51
CA ARG A 232 -1.62 11.73 31.49
C ARG A 232 -0.21 11.49 32.00
N ALA A 233 0.55 12.58 32.02
CA ALA A 233 1.95 12.64 32.43
C ALA A 233 2.20 11.94 33.77
N ASN A 234 3.36 11.31 33.90
CA ASN A 234 3.87 10.70 35.12
C ASN A 234 3.57 11.58 36.34
N PRO A 235 2.66 11.18 37.27
CA PRO A 235 2.56 11.87 38.53
C PRO A 235 3.87 11.64 39.29
N ARG A 236 4.44 12.75 39.79
CA ARG A 236 5.63 12.75 40.63
C ARG A 236 5.31 11.89 41.87
N PRO A 237 6.12 10.87 42.23
CA PRO A 237 5.88 10.10 43.44
C PRO A 237 6.04 11.01 44.67
N PRO A 238 5.31 10.73 45.77
CA PRO A 238 5.44 11.49 47.00
C PRO A 238 6.88 11.41 47.52
N ALA A 239 7.39 12.56 47.97
CA ALA A 239 8.70 12.67 48.56
C ALA A 239 8.71 12.01 49.94
N ASN A 240 8.86 10.69 50.00
CA ASN A 240 9.45 9.99 51.15
C ASN A 240 9.52 8.47 50.90
N VAL A 241 10.73 7.95 50.73
CA VAL A 241 11.13 6.71 51.40
C VAL A 241 12.57 6.92 51.87
N ALA A 242 12.71 7.29 53.13
CA ALA A 242 13.95 7.19 53.86
C ALA A 242 14.15 5.71 54.27
N ARG A 243 15.42 5.28 54.16
CA ARG A 243 16.02 3.98 54.51
C ARG A 243 15.81 2.81 53.56
#